data_AF-A0A7S1AE19-F1
#
_entry.id   AF-A0A7S1AE19-F1
#
_cell.length_a   1.000
_cell.length_b   1.000
_cell.length_c   1.000
_cell.angle_alpha   90.00
_cell.angle_beta   90.00
_cell.angle_gamma   90.00
#
_symmetry.space_group_name_H-M   'P 1'
#
loop_
_entity.id
_entity.type
_entity.pdbx_description
1 polymer ?
#
loop_
_entity_poly.entity_id
_entity_poly.type
_entity_poly.pdbx_seq_one_letter_code
_entity_poly.pdbx_strand_id
1 'polypeptide(L)'
;PPSSEWRGPRSRQFDFQGNRLDKINWNGMEIVPVQKIFLVEHPNVKERTLEQCEKIRLENSIQILDDGGQEIPKPVEIFEETPFPDWATDVLRNKRYDKPTPIQVQAWPVILGGHDCVGIAETGSGKTMAYVVPMLV
;
A
#
# COMPACT_ATOMS: atom_id res chain seq x y z
N PRO A 1 -6.18 7.55 61.53
CA PRO A 1 -5.38 7.33 60.31
C PRO A 1 -6.29 7.32 59.06
N PRO A 2 -6.18 8.28 58.14
CA PRO A 2 -7.03 8.34 56.97
C PRO A 2 -6.59 7.30 55.94
N SER A 3 -7.61 6.69 55.32
CA SER A 3 -7.61 5.65 54.30
C SER A 3 -6.70 5.96 53.11
N SER A 4 -5.86 4.99 52.73
CA SER A 4 -5.12 4.99 51.47
C SER A 4 -6.09 4.81 50.30
N GLU A 5 -6.41 5.91 49.61
CA GLU A 5 -7.07 5.88 48.30
C GLU A 5 -6.18 5.15 47.28
N TRP A 6 -6.65 4.00 46.80
CA TRP A 6 -6.09 3.35 45.63
C TRP A 6 -6.35 4.21 44.39
N ARG A 7 -5.31 4.86 43.84
CA ARG A 7 -5.38 5.45 42.50
C ARG A 7 -5.10 4.36 41.47
N GLY A 8 -6.15 3.89 40.80
CA GLY A 8 -6.03 3.01 39.64
C GLY A 8 -5.20 3.64 38.51
N PRO A 9 -4.73 2.84 37.53
CA PRO A 9 -3.97 3.36 36.41
C PRO A 9 -4.79 4.42 35.67
N ARG A 10 -4.18 5.60 35.45
CA ARG A 10 -4.78 6.68 34.66
C ARG A 10 -5.21 6.11 33.31
N SER A 11 -6.52 6.14 33.03
CA SER A 11 -7.04 5.87 31.70
C SER A 11 -6.35 6.81 30.71
N ARG A 12 -5.54 6.26 29.80
CA ARG A 12 -5.03 7.02 28.66
C ARG A 12 -6.24 7.35 27.79
N GLN A 13 -6.76 8.56 27.96
CA GLN A 13 -7.78 9.11 27.09
C GLN A 13 -7.08 9.42 25.76
N PHE A 14 -7.25 8.54 24.76
CA PHE A 14 -6.70 8.75 23.43
C PHE A 14 -7.50 9.87 22.74
N ASP A 15 -6.79 10.92 22.34
CA ASP A 15 -7.33 11.99 21.49
C ASP A 15 -7.06 11.62 20.03
N PHE A 16 -8.13 11.42 19.24
CA PHE A 16 -8.04 11.11 17.81
C PHE A 16 -7.45 12.26 16.97
N GLN A 17 -7.33 13.46 17.53
CA GLN A 17 -6.72 14.62 16.86
C GLN A 17 -5.18 14.62 16.96
N GLY A 18 -4.57 13.66 17.65
CA GLY A 18 -3.12 13.52 17.72
C GLY A 18 -2.40 14.56 18.60
N ASN A 19 -3.13 15.45 19.29
CA ASN A 19 -2.56 16.52 20.12
C ASN A 19 -1.74 16.03 21.33
N ARG A 20 -1.79 14.72 21.63
CA ARG A 20 -1.12 14.09 22.78
C ARG A 20 -0.21 12.93 22.37
N LEU A 21 0.24 12.89 21.12
CA LEU A 21 1.23 11.92 20.67
C LEU A 21 2.61 12.30 21.22
N ASP A 22 3.27 11.36 21.89
CA ASP A 22 4.66 11.52 22.28
C ASP A 22 5.50 11.70 21.01
N LYS A 23 6.26 12.80 20.92
CA LYS A 23 7.13 13.05 19.77
C LYS A 23 8.29 12.06 19.81
N ILE A 24 8.41 11.23 18.78
CA ILE A 24 9.56 10.33 18.62
C ILE A 24 10.80 11.20 18.38
N ASN A 25 11.80 11.06 19.25
CA ASN A 25 13.09 11.73 19.12
C ASN A 25 14.03 10.83 18.33
N TRP A 26 14.38 11.24 17.12
CA TRP A 26 15.28 10.51 16.20
C TRP A 26 16.77 10.88 16.38
N ASN A 27 17.10 11.81 17.29
CA ASN A 27 18.47 12.31 17.46
C ASN A 27 19.43 11.21 17.94
N GLY A 28 20.58 11.09 17.28
CA GLY A 28 21.63 10.14 17.65
C GLY A 28 21.39 8.70 17.20
N MET A 29 20.33 8.44 16.43
CA MET A 29 20.15 7.16 15.74
C MET A 29 20.91 7.16 14.42
N GLU A 30 21.66 6.10 14.15
CA GLU A 30 22.19 5.84 12.82
C GLU A 30 21.05 5.30 11.95
N ILE A 31 20.61 6.11 10.98
CA ILE A 31 19.54 5.71 10.06
C ILE A 31 20.18 4.92 8.94
N VAL A 32 19.95 3.60 8.94
CA VAL A 32 20.34 2.74 7.83
C VAL A 32 19.39 2.99 6.66
N PRO A 33 19.87 3.41 5.48
CA PRO A 33 19.01 3.60 4.32
C PRO A 33 18.42 2.25 3.89
N VAL A 34 17.11 2.23 3.70
CA VAL A 34 16.40 1.06 3.17
C VAL A 34 16.06 1.30 1.71
N GLN A 35 16.17 0.26 0.90
CA GLN A 35 15.65 0.30 -0.46
C GLN A 35 14.12 0.34 -0.38
N LYS A 36 13.53 1.41 -0.92
CA LYS A 36 12.07 1.61 -0.94
C LYS A 36 11.43 1.29 -2.31
N ILE A 37 12.23 1.37 -3.38
CA ILE A 37 11.76 1.26 -4.75
C ILE A 37 12.16 -0.11 -5.31
N PHE A 38 11.15 -0.90 -5.63
CA PHE A 38 11.27 -2.23 -6.23
C PHE A 38 10.51 -2.33 -7.57
N LEU A 39 9.84 -1.25 -7.99
CA LEU A 39 9.11 -1.19 -9.25
C LEU A 39 10.07 -1.31 -10.44
N VAL A 40 9.84 -2.34 -11.25
CA VAL A 40 10.40 -2.47 -12.59
C VAL A 40 9.23 -2.57 -13.55
N GLU A 41 9.06 -1.55 -14.41
CA GLU A 41 7.94 -1.51 -15.34
C GLU A 41 8.10 -2.55 -16.45
N HIS A 42 7.09 -3.39 -16.62
CA HIS A 42 6.99 -4.26 -17.78
C HIS A 42 6.84 -3.43 -19.07
N PRO A 43 7.43 -3.84 -20.22
CA PRO A 43 7.36 -3.07 -21.47
C PRO A 43 5.94 -2.62 -21.85
N ASN A 44 4.95 -3.51 -21.73
CA ASN A 44 3.55 -3.18 -21.98
C ASN A 44 3.04 -2.05 -21.09
N VAL A 45 3.38 -2.07 -19.79
CA VAL A 45 2.96 -1.04 -18.83
C VAL A 45 3.62 0.28 -19.20
N LYS A 46 4.93 0.26 -19.50
CA LYS A 46 5.71 1.45 -19.87
C LYS A 46 5.16 2.13 -21.12
N GLU A 47 4.73 1.36 -22.12
CA GLU A 47 4.18 1.87 -23.38
C GLU A 47 2.73 2.35 -23.27
N ARG A 48 2.01 2.05 -22.16
CA ARG A 48 0.63 2.50 -21.99
C ARG A 48 0.51 4.02 -22.06
N THR A 49 -0.41 4.50 -22.87
CA THR A 49 -0.79 5.91 -22.92
C THR A 49 -1.63 6.29 -21.70
N LEU A 50 -1.78 7.59 -21.45
CA LEU A 50 -2.66 8.09 -20.39
C LEU A 50 -4.11 7.62 -20.59
N GLU A 51 -4.61 7.69 -21.83
CA GLU A 51 -5.96 7.22 -22.18
C GLU A 51 -6.16 5.72 -21.88
N GLN A 52 -5.15 4.90 -22.16
CA GLN A 52 -5.20 3.47 -21.82
C GLN A 52 -5.21 3.25 -20.31
N CYS A 53 -4.40 4.00 -19.55
CA CYS A 53 -4.38 3.93 -18.10
C CYS A 53 -5.73 4.36 -17.50
N GLU A 54 -6.33 5.43 -18.01
CA GLU A 54 -7.65 5.92 -17.60
C GLU A 54 -8.75 4.90 -17.92
N LYS A 55 -8.69 4.28 -19.10
CA LYS A 55 -9.61 3.20 -19.48
C LYS A 55 -9.53 2.02 -18.51
N ILE A 56 -8.33 1.54 -18.19
CA ILE A 56 -8.13 0.44 -17.22
C ILE A 56 -8.70 0.82 -15.85
N ARG A 57 -8.45 2.05 -15.39
CA ARG A 57 -8.99 2.55 -14.12
C ARG A 57 -10.52 2.59 -14.14
N LEU A 58 -11.11 3.10 -15.22
CA LEU A 58 -12.57 3.17 -15.39
C LEU A 58 -13.21 1.79 -15.40
N GLU A 59 -12.65 0.84 -16.17
CA GLU A 59 -13.14 -0.54 -16.26
C GLU A 59 -13.08 -1.27 -14.91
N ASN A 60 -12.11 -0.92 -14.06
CA ASN A 60 -11.96 -1.47 -12.72
C ASN A 60 -12.64 -0.61 -11.62
N SER A 61 -13.37 0.45 -11.98
CA SER A 61 -13.98 1.38 -11.02
C SER A 61 -12.96 1.98 -10.01
N ILE A 62 -11.74 2.24 -10.48
CA ILE A 62 -10.65 2.83 -9.71
C ILE A 62 -10.70 4.35 -9.87
N GLN A 63 -10.67 5.06 -8.74
CA GLN A 63 -10.49 6.51 -8.70
C GLN A 63 -9.18 6.82 -8.00
N ILE A 64 -8.41 7.75 -8.55
CA ILE A 64 -7.17 8.24 -7.95
C ILE A 64 -7.42 9.63 -7.39
N LEU A 65 -7.04 9.81 -6.13
CA LEU A 65 -6.92 11.12 -5.50
C LEU A 65 -5.43 11.32 -5.23
N ASP A 66 -4.82 12.24 -5.95
CA ASP A 66 -3.42 12.65 -5.73
C ASP A 66 -3.36 14.08 -5.18
N ASP A 67 -2.25 14.40 -4.52
CA ASP A 67 -1.94 15.72 -3.98
C ASP A 67 -1.01 16.53 -4.91
N GLY A 68 -0.79 16.06 -6.14
CA GLY A 68 0.14 16.62 -7.12
C GLY A 68 1.62 16.39 -6.82
N GLY A 69 1.96 15.59 -5.79
CA GLY A 69 3.35 15.43 -5.33
C GLY A 69 4.21 14.52 -6.20
N GLN A 70 3.66 13.43 -6.73
CA GLN A 70 4.40 12.39 -7.47
C GLN A 70 3.59 11.86 -8.65
N GLU A 71 4.28 11.46 -9.72
CA GLU A 71 3.63 10.80 -10.86
C GLU A 71 3.00 9.48 -10.41
N ILE A 72 1.72 9.27 -10.73
CA ILE A 72 1.01 8.04 -10.34
C ILE A 72 1.48 6.89 -11.23
N PRO A 73 2.04 5.81 -10.66
CA PRO A 73 2.42 4.63 -11.44
C PRO A 73 1.26 4.06 -12.26
N LYS A 74 1.58 3.58 -13.46
CA LYS A 74 0.58 3.04 -14.39
C LYS A 74 -0.03 1.74 -13.83
N PRO A 75 -1.33 1.49 -14.06
CA PRO A 75 -1.98 0.28 -13.58
C PRO A 75 -1.47 -0.97 -14.31
N VAL A 76 -1.51 -2.11 -13.61
CA VAL A 76 -1.19 -3.45 -14.14
C VAL A 76 -2.46 -4.27 -14.32
N GLU A 77 -2.57 -5.07 -15.38
CA GLU A 77 -3.78 -5.85 -15.68
C GLU A 77 -3.61 -7.34 -15.41
N ILE A 78 -2.38 -7.84 -15.43
CA ILE A 78 -2.01 -9.24 -15.25
C ILE A 78 -0.79 -9.36 -14.31
N PHE A 79 -0.58 -10.52 -13.70
CA PHE A 79 0.51 -10.68 -12.73
C PHE A 79 1.90 -10.58 -13.38
N GLU A 80 2.02 -10.91 -14.66
CA GLU A 80 3.28 -10.91 -15.42
C GLU A 80 3.79 -9.48 -15.70
N GLU A 81 2.90 -8.50 -15.55
CA GLU A 81 3.26 -7.08 -15.64
C GLU A 81 3.86 -6.53 -14.34
N THR A 82 3.86 -7.35 -13.27
CA THR A 82 4.47 -7.01 -12.00
C THR A 82 5.88 -7.59 -11.90
N PRO A 83 6.80 -6.96 -11.14
CA PRO A 83 8.13 -7.51 -10.90
C PRO A 83 8.13 -8.63 -9.84
N PHE A 84 6.98 -9.28 -9.59
CA PHE A 84 6.92 -10.34 -8.60
C PHE A 84 7.67 -11.59 -9.10
N PRO A 85 8.38 -12.29 -8.20
CA PRO A 85 9.06 -13.53 -8.55
C PRO A 85 8.05 -14.63 -8.87
N ASP A 86 8.46 -15.60 -9.70
CA ASP A 86 7.59 -16.70 -10.18
C ASP A 86 6.87 -17.44 -9.05
N TRP A 87 7.54 -17.67 -7.91
CA TRP A 87 6.92 -18.34 -6.78
C TRP A 87 5.72 -17.57 -6.22
N ALA A 88 5.74 -16.23 -6.26
CA ALA A 88 4.66 -15.39 -5.77
C ALA A 88 3.47 -15.41 -6.73
N THR A 89 3.74 -15.31 -8.05
CA THR A 89 2.71 -15.37 -9.08
C THR A 89 2.08 -16.78 -9.15
N ASP A 90 2.86 -17.84 -8.95
CA ASP A 90 2.37 -19.21 -8.83
C ASP A 90 1.45 -19.40 -7.63
N VAL A 91 1.78 -18.84 -6.46
CA VAL A 91 0.90 -18.90 -5.28
C VAL A 91 -0.42 -18.18 -5.54
N LEU A 92 -0.40 -17.03 -6.22
CA LEU A 92 -1.61 -16.31 -6.61
C LEU A 92 -2.49 -17.15 -7.55
N ARG A 93 -1.89 -17.72 -8.60
CA ARG A 93 -2.60 -18.61 -9.54
C ARG A 93 -3.16 -19.85 -8.87
N ASN A 94 -2.39 -20.50 -8.00
CA ASN A 94 -2.81 -21.70 -7.27
C ASN A 94 -4.01 -21.45 -6.34
N LYS A 95 -4.15 -20.21 -5.84
CA LYS A 95 -5.33 -19.78 -5.07
C LYS A 95 -6.51 -19.35 -5.95
N ARG A 96 -6.47 -19.64 -7.26
CA ARG A 96 -7.48 -19.28 -8.26
C ARG A 96 -7.68 -17.77 -8.41
N TYR A 97 -6.62 -16.99 -8.24
CA TYR A 97 -6.60 -15.63 -8.74
C TYR A 97 -6.15 -15.69 -10.21
N ASP A 98 -7.08 -15.49 -11.13
CA ASP A 98 -6.77 -15.45 -12.57
C ASP A 98 -6.19 -14.11 -13.01
N LYS A 99 -6.58 -13.03 -12.31
CA LYS A 99 -6.12 -11.66 -12.54
C LYS A 99 -6.12 -10.84 -11.25
N PRO A 100 -5.36 -9.73 -11.19
CA PRO A 100 -5.38 -8.83 -10.04
C PRO A 100 -6.79 -8.29 -9.79
N THR A 101 -7.15 -8.10 -8.53
CA THR A 101 -8.41 -7.41 -8.17
C THR A 101 -8.27 -5.90 -8.41
N PRO A 102 -9.38 -5.14 -8.53
CA PRO A 102 -9.32 -3.70 -8.79
C PRO A 102 -8.39 -2.91 -7.86
N ILE A 103 -8.36 -3.24 -6.57
CA ILE A 103 -7.46 -2.56 -5.63
C ILE A 103 -5.98 -2.93 -5.89
N GLN A 104 -5.69 -4.16 -6.33
CA GLN A 104 -4.34 -4.64 -6.60
C GLN A 104 -3.76 -4.05 -7.90
N VAL A 105 -4.60 -3.90 -8.94
CA VAL A 105 -4.28 -3.30 -10.25
C VAL A 105 -3.52 -1.98 -10.11
N GLN A 106 -3.90 -1.16 -9.12
CA GLN A 106 -3.26 0.13 -8.87
C GLN A 106 -2.36 0.14 -7.62
N ALA A 107 -2.71 -0.59 -6.55
CA ALA A 107 -1.92 -0.55 -5.31
C ALA A 107 -0.52 -1.14 -5.49
N TRP A 108 -0.37 -2.22 -6.25
CA TRP A 108 0.93 -2.85 -6.46
C TRP A 108 1.97 -1.92 -7.10
N PRO A 109 1.71 -1.31 -8.26
CA PRO A 109 2.70 -0.40 -8.86
C PRO A 109 2.96 0.83 -7.97
N VAL A 110 1.96 1.32 -7.21
CA VAL A 110 2.13 2.42 -6.25
C VAL A 110 3.06 2.04 -5.09
N ILE A 111 2.82 0.89 -4.45
CA ILE A 111 3.61 0.42 -3.31
C ILE A 111 5.04 0.08 -3.74
N LEU A 112 5.19 -0.63 -4.86
CA LEU A 112 6.51 -0.99 -5.42
C LEU A 112 7.29 0.24 -5.88
N GLY A 113 6.61 1.31 -6.29
CA GLY A 113 7.20 2.62 -6.58
C GLY A 113 7.73 3.34 -5.33
N GLY A 114 7.47 2.79 -4.14
CA GLY A 114 7.86 3.39 -2.87
C GLY A 114 6.98 4.56 -2.46
N HIS A 115 5.78 4.68 -3.02
CA HIS A 115 4.85 5.76 -2.69
C HIS A 115 4.04 5.39 -1.45
N ASP A 116 3.77 6.38 -0.62
CA ASP A 116 2.83 6.23 0.48
C ASP A 116 1.41 6.38 -0.06
N CYS A 117 0.51 5.48 0.30
CA CYS A 117 -0.84 5.48 -0.28
C CYS A 117 -1.90 5.00 0.72
N VAL A 118 -3.15 5.41 0.47
CA VAL A 118 -4.33 4.93 1.20
C VAL A 118 -5.24 4.21 0.23
N GLY A 119 -5.33 2.88 0.36
CA GLY A 119 -6.20 2.04 -0.47
C GLY A 119 -7.58 1.83 0.15
N ILE A 120 -8.63 2.36 -0.49
CA ILE A 120 -10.02 2.21 -0.07
C ILE A 120 -10.74 1.27 -1.04
N ALA A 121 -11.24 0.14 -0.52
CA ALA A 121 -12.03 -0.82 -1.28
C ALA A 121 -12.93 -1.63 -0.34
N GLU A 122 -13.98 -2.27 -0.86
CA GLU A 122 -14.93 -3.06 -0.07
C GLU A 122 -14.30 -4.30 0.60
N THR A 123 -15.00 -4.89 1.57
CA THR A 123 -14.57 -6.15 2.20
C THR A 123 -14.55 -7.28 1.16
N GLY A 124 -13.53 -8.14 1.19
CA GLY A 124 -13.39 -9.21 0.21
C GLY A 124 -12.71 -8.81 -1.11
N SER A 125 -12.42 -7.53 -1.33
CA SER A 125 -11.74 -7.03 -2.55
C SER A 125 -10.25 -7.39 -2.67
N GLY A 126 -9.68 -8.16 -1.74
CA GLY A 126 -8.28 -8.60 -1.81
C GLY A 126 -7.25 -7.59 -1.29
N LYS A 127 -7.66 -6.58 -0.50
CA LYS A 127 -6.75 -5.59 0.13
C LYS A 127 -5.56 -6.22 0.87
N THR A 128 -5.75 -7.36 1.52
CA THR A 128 -4.67 -8.07 2.22
C THR A 128 -3.54 -8.44 1.27
N MET A 129 -3.85 -9.05 0.13
CA MET A 129 -2.83 -9.40 -0.87
C MET A 129 -2.29 -8.16 -1.60
N ALA A 130 -3.05 -7.07 -1.63
CA ALA A 130 -2.60 -5.80 -2.22
C ALA A 130 -1.37 -5.23 -1.50
N TYR A 131 -1.26 -5.40 -0.17
CA TYR A 131 -0.07 -4.95 0.57
C TYR A 131 0.90 -6.08 0.94
N VAL A 132 0.41 -7.32 1.16
CA VAL A 132 1.29 -8.43 1.59
C VAL A 132 2.26 -8.84 0.48
N VAL A 133 1.81 -8.93 -0.78
CA VAL A 133 2.70 -9.41 -1.87
C VAL A 133 3.87 -8.45 -2.10
N PRO A 134 3.67 -7.13 -2.21
CA PRO A 134 4.78 -6.18 -2.28
C PRO A 134 5.72 -6.18 -1.08
N MET A 135 5.25 -6.58 0.12
CA MET A 135 6.11 -6.65 1.32
C MET A 135 7.06 -7.86 1.33
N LEU A 136 6.81 -8.87 0.49
CA LEU A 136 7.60 -10.10 0.45
C LEU A 136 8.72 -10.07 -0.60
N VAL A 137 8.78 -9.01 -1.41
CA VAL A 137 9.73 -8.85 -2.52
C VAL A 137 10.76 -7.77 -2.25
#